data_AF-A0A9J2Q2S2-F1
#
_entry.id   AF-A0A9J2Q2S2-F1
#
_cell.length_a   1.000
_cell.length_b   1.000
_cell.length_c   1.000
_cell.angle_alpha   90.00
_cell.angle_beta   90.00
_cell.angle_gamma   90.00
#
_symmetry.space_group_name_H-M   'P 1'
#
loop_
_entity.id
_entity.type
_entity.pdbx_description
1 polymer ?
#
loop_
_entity_poly.entity_id
_entity_poly.type
_entity_poly.pdbx_seq_one_letter_code
_entity_poly.pdbx_strand_id
1 'polypeptide(L)'
;MNRMPPLKGSVVNLYHSRVPLSAVQYTNSTKGLRQFSFYGECIRSLVFDRLHALLDYLLTTREHECRNLITISSIMAMLAVPESNNSSCLTALEKRIQAMINWYGDPIRGFRASVFDVVEMRINYAHMNRLSKPSSIEFTSSHLNIIRDIARLGLSVYAEVRQSSQNDLVTVVGAFPACRALFAADVVKPLDMNESHVTHEQLKVNDLLTWCAIHPIQLWVLHNIKRQREGYHMASSGKDAHSDKPSIMKLVDEACAAILLQRWNNAHNIVIAFSFKQTVVYSSCSHQGSELPKSAECCVERLTFVCGKRVCRKIESVRDELIDVCNNAGKTLHWRNVDSGSFMLVTLFRNNYDPRAMQVFLQMFHEERPSWREVGATCVFGWLKWNKPRSIRSPWKPPAKVEDKAAPYACGMRPDNVCLAYDLNTLPTTKQLWDQAIFITKPHWGTYQWPKTLEMFAPYEQQVHLLRPFDKLTPIEKTIVKVLSEIGFLQRWHLKLLRGKDDSEVFSIYTYNVVKRGQQRLGAEYVCGLIRGSKNWPFEKLKRMWKWLRPLVSTAIEGWTFDFTRRKTRRPKNTGC
;
A
#
# COMPACT_ATOMS: atom_id res chain seq x y z
N MET A 1 19.30 43.78 -11.39
CA MET A 1 19.27 42.30 -11.59
C MET A 1 18.09 41.95 -12.48
N ASN A 2 18.33 41.41 -13.68
CA ASN A 2 17.24 41.06 -14.60
C ASN A 2 16.60 39.73 -14.21
N ARG A 3 15.27 39.62 -14.33
CA ARG A 3 14.53 38.39 -13.99
C ARG A 3 14.58 37.43 -15.17
N MET A 4 14.99 36.17 -14.96
CA MET A 4 14.83 35.17 -16.03
C MET A 4 13.34 34.88 -16.28
N PRO A 5 12.84 35.00 -17.52
CA PRO A 5 11.44 34.75 -17.89
C PRO A 5 11.09 33.25 -17.82
N PRO A 6 9.86 32.87 -17.45
CA PRO A 6 9.43 31.47 -17.46
C PRO A 6 9.51 30.87 -18.88
N LEU A 7 9.58 29.53 -18.98
CA LEU A 7 9.56 28.82 -20.25
C LEU A 7 8.29 29.14 -21.03
N LYS A 8 8.43 29.62 -22.28
CA LYS A 8 7.29 29.83 -23.19
C LYS A 8 6.78 28.48 -23.71
N GLY A 9 5.48 28.34 -23.89
CA GLY A 9 4.83 27.17 -24.50
C GLY A 9 3.32 27.18 -24.29
N SER A 10 2.58 26.37 -25.06
CA SER A 10 1.14 26.19 -24.83
C SER A 10 0.91 25.46 -23.51
N VAL A 11 -0.01 25.96 -22.68
CA VAL A 11 -0.37 25.32 -21.41
C VAL A 11 -1.00 23.95 -21.68
N VAL A 12 -0.45 22.91 -21.06
CA VAL A 12 -0.96 21.53 -21.19
C VAL A 12 -1.79 21.21 -19.96
N ASN A 13 -3.08 20.95 -20.17
CA ASN A 13 -4.00 20.60 -19.08
C ASN A 13 -3.70 19.19 -18.56
N LEU A 14 -3.04 19.11 -17.41
CA LEU A 14 -2.74 17.86 -16.71
C LEU A 14 -3.97 17.23 -16.05
N TYR A 15 -4.97 18.05 -15.71
CA TYR A 15 -6.20 17.63 -15.05
C TYR A 15 -7.42 18.18 -15.77
N HIS A 16 -8.43 17.33 -15.96
CA HIS A 16 -9.76 17.81 -16.34
C HIS A 16 -10.48 18.32 -15.08
N SER A 17 -10.27 19.60 -14.76
CA SER A 17 -10.94 20.27 -13.65
C SER A 17 -12.07 21.15 -14.17
N ARG A 18 -13.23 21.13 -13.51
CA ARG A 18 -14.31 22.09 -13.74
C ARG A 18 -14.11 23.40 -12.96
N VAL A 19 -13.14 23.43 -12.05
CA VAL A 19 -12.70 24.62 -11.31
C VAL A 19 -11.42 25.14 -11.96
N PRO A 20 -11.26 26.44 -12.22
CA PRO A 20 -10.03 26.98 -12.79
C PRO A 20 -8.84 26.67 -11.87
N LEU A 21 -7.83 26.01 -12.43
CA LEU A 21 -6.55 25.76 -11.76
C LEU A 21 -5.61 26.94 -12.05
N SER A 22 -5.71 28.02 -11.27
CA SER A 22 -4.80 29.15 -11.40
C SER A 22 -3.53 28.93 -10.58
N ALA A 23 -2.37 29.13 -11.19
CA ALA A 23 -1.10 29.19 -10.46
C ALA A 23 -1.11 30.37 -9.48
N VAL A 24 -0.80 30.13 -8.21
CA VAL A 24 -0.58 31.18 -7.21
C VAL A 24 0.78 31.81 -7.49
N GLN A 25 0.76 32.99 -8.07
CA GLN A 25 1.98 33.74 -8.36
C GLN A 25 2.50 34.41 -7.08
N TYR A 26 3.62 33.91 -6.57
CA TYR A 26 4.36 34.62 -5.53
C TYR A 26 5.18 35.74 -6.18
N THR A 27 4.82 36.98 -5.90
CA THR A 27 5.64 38.13 -6.31
C THR A 27 6.94 38.11 -5.51
N ASN A 28 8.05 37.92 -6.21
CA ASN A 28 9.41 37.96 -5.64
C ASN A 28 10.20 39.18 -6.10
N SER A 29 9.59 40.02 -6.95
CA SER A 29 10.26 41.17 -7.53
C SER A 29 10.01 42.41 -6.70
N THR A 30 11.08 43.17 -6.47
CA THR A 30 10.98 44.62 -6.33
C THR A 30 10.27 45.17 -7.58
N LYS A 31 9.31 46.08 -7.41
CA LYS A 31 8.58 46.68 -8.53
C LYS A 31 9.61 47.28 -9.53
N GLY A 32 9.59 46.87 -10.80
CA GLY A 32 10.40 47.48 -11.87
C GLY A 32 11.51 46.62 -12.51
N LEU A 33 11.74 45.37 -12.09
CA LEU A 33 12.75 44.51 -12.75
C LEU A 33 12.26 43.99 -14.11
N ARG A 34 12.98 44.34 -15.19
CA ARG A 34 12.71 43.83 -16.56
C ARG A 34 13.05 42.34 -16.66
N GLN A 35 12.28 41.62 -17.48
CA GLN A 35 12.59 40.24 -17.83
C GLN A 35 13.76 40.19 -18.80
N PHE A 36 14.66 39.23 -18.63
CA PHE A 36 15.82 39.06 -19.49
C PHE A 36 15.40 38.44 -20.83
N SER A 37 15.55 39.19 -21.91
CA SER A 37 15.29 38.75 -23.28
C SER A 37 16.52 38.97 -24.14
N PHE A 38 16.84 38.00 -25.00
CA PHE A 38 17.90 38.10 -25.99
C PHE A 38 17.23 38.27 -27.36
N TYR A 39 17.51 39.39 -28.06
CA TYR A 39 16.81 39.76 -29.31
C TYR A 39 15.27 39.70 -29.27
N GLY A 40 14.66 39.98 -28.10
CA GLY A 40 13.20 39.90 -27.91
C GLY A 40 12.66 38.49 -27.64
N GLU A 41 13.51 37.46 -27.68
CA GLU A 41 13.15 36.09 -27.36
C GLU A 41 13.38 35.74 -25.88
N CYS A 42 12.63 34.76 -25.40
CA CYS A 42 12.79 34.24 -24.04
C CYS A 42 14.07 33.43 -23.98
N ILE A 43 15.02 33.84 -23.13
CA ILE A 43 16.32 33.18 -23.10
C ILE A 43 16.24 31.70 -22.71
N ARG A 44 15.28 31.33 -21.83
CA ARG A 44 15.11 29.93 -21.42
C ARG A 44 14.70 29.04 -22.59
N SER A 45 13.81 29.53 -23.46
CA SER A 45 13.39 28.82 -24.66
C SER A 45 14.53 28.72 -25.66
N LEU A 46 15.24 29.83 -25.93
CA LEU A 46 16.39 29.83 -26.83
C LEU A 46 17.48 28.84 -26.40
N VAL A 47 17.82 28.82 -25.10
CA VAL A 47 18.81 27.87 -24.56
C VAL A 47 18.31 26.44 -24.71
N PHE A 48 17.03 26.17 -24.41
CA PHE A 48 16.46 24.84 -24.59
C PHE A 48 16.53 24.37 -26.05
N ASP A 49 16.12 25.19 -27.02
CA ASP A 49 16.12 24.82 -28.43
C ASP A 49 17.53 24.50 -28.94
N ARG A 50 18.53 25.27 -28.50
CA ARG A 50 19.95 25.01 -28.82
C ARG A 50 20.47 23.74 -28.15
N LEU A 51 20.09 23.48 -26.90
CA LEU A 51 20.46 22.25 -26.19
C LEU A 51 19.79 21.01 -26.79
N HIS A 52 18.54 21.12 -27.24
CA HIS A 52 17.82 20.03 -27.92
C HIS A 52 18.52 19.64 -29.22
N ALA A 53 18.84 20.63 -30.07
CA ALA A 53 19.58 20.38 -31.31
C ALA A 53 21.00 19.81 -31.06
N LEU A 54 21.68 20.31 -30.02
CA LEU A 54 22.98 19.77 -29.61
C LEU A 54 22.87 18.34 -29.10
N LEU A 55 21.83 18.03 -28.34
CA LEU A 55 21.56 16.68 -27.84
C LEU A 55 21.35 15.69 -28.99
N ASP A 56 20.55 16.04 -30.00
CA ASP A 56 20.36 15.20 -31.18
C ASP A 56 21.66 14.96 -31.96
N TYR A 57 22.48 15.99 -32.10
CA TYR A 57 23.80 15.86 -32.72
C TYR A 57 24.75 14.95 -31.92
N LEU A 58 24.80 15.10 -30.59
CA LEU A 58 25.65 14.29 -29.74
C LEU A 58 25.21 12.83 -29.70
N LEU A 59 23.91 12.57 -29.63
CA LEU A 59 23.38 11.20 -29.65
C LEU A 59 23.65 10.49 -30.98
N THR A 60 23.71 11.22 -32.10
CA THR A 60 23.98 10.64 -33.43
C THR A 60 25.46 10.50 -33.74
N THR A 61 26.28 11.46 -33.30
CA THR A 61 27.69 11.57 -33.73
C THR A 61 28.67 11.13 -32.64
N ARG A 62 28.37 11.38 -31.36
CA ARG A 62 29.30 11.24 -30.23
C ARG A 62 28.63 10.78 -28.94
N GLU A 63 27.99 9.61 -28.96
CA GLU A 63 27.27 9.08 -27.80
C GLU A 63 28.19 8.85 -26.57
N HIS A 64 29.49 8.65 -26.79
CA HIS A 64 30.49 8.37 -25.75
C HIS A 64 30.88 9.59 -24.90
N GLU A 65 30.47 10.81 -25.26
CA GLU A 65 30.80 12.03 -24.48
C GLU A 65 29.88 12.19 -23.25
N CYS A 66 30.02 11.28 -22.28
CA CYS A 66 29.15 11.20 -21.09
C CYS A 66 29.04 12.52 -20.31
N ARG A 67 30.14 13.25 -20.11
CA ARG A 67 30.15 14.51 -19.34
C ARG A 67 29.30 15.60 -20.00
N ASN A 68 29.32 15.67 -21.32
CA ASN A 68 28.56 16.67 -22.07
C ASN A 68 27.07 16.34 -21.97
N LEU A 69 26.69 15.08 -22.13
CA LEU A 69 25.31 14.61 -21.98
C LEU A 69 24.76 14.84 -20.56
N ILE A 70 25.55 14.53 -19.53
CA ILE A 70 25.19 14.80 -18.13
C ILE A 70 24.96 16.30 -17.90
N THR A 71 25.87 17.14 -18.40
CA THR A 71 25.76 18.59 -18.25
C THR A 71 24.51 19.14 -18.96
N ILE A 72 24.20 18.62 -20.16
CA ILE A 72 22.99 18.99 -20.90
C ILE A 72 21.74 18.62 -20.09
N SER A 73 21.67 17.40 -19.55
CA SER A 73 20.56 16.96 -18.68
C SER A 73 20.36 17.92 -17.50
N SER A 74 21.42 18.23 -16.77
CA SER A 74 21.31 19.08 -15.58
C SER A 74 20.92 20.52 -15.93
N ILE A 75 21.41 21.07 -17.05
CA ILE A 75 20.97 22.39 -17.52
C ILE A 75 19.48 22.36 -17.90
N MET A 76 19.03 21.34 -18.63
CA MET A 76 17.62 21.16 -18.98
C MET A 76 16.73 21.07 -17.73
N ALA A 77 17.16 20.35 -16.69
CA ALA A 77 16.43 20.24 -15.43
C ALA A 77 16.34 21.59 -14.69
N MET A 78 17.43 22.36 -14.64
CA MET A 78 17.46 23.71 -14.05
C MET A 78 16.59 24.72 -14.83
N LEU A 79 16.43 24.53 -16.14
CA LEU A 79 15.53 25.34 -16.95
C LEU A 79 14.06 25.05 -16.63
N ALA A 80 13.71 23.77 -16.41
CA ALA A 80 12.35 23.33 -16.12
C ALA A 80 11.91 23.65 -14.68
N VAL A 81 12.82 23.55 -13.71
CA VAL A 81 12.54 23.81 -12.29
C VAL A 81 13.48 24.90 -11.78
N PRO A 82 12.97 26.06 -11.31
CA PRO A 82 13.83 27.09 -10.77
C PRO A 82 14.55 26.63 -9.50
N GLU A 83 15.78 27.11 -9.31
CA GLU A 83 16.64 26.83 -8.14
C GLU A 83 15.98 27.09 -6.78
N SER A 84 14.90 27.89 -6.73
CA SER A 84 14.11 28.11 -5.52
C SER A 84 13.42 26.85 -4.99
N ASN A 85 13.30 25.78 -5.80
CA ASN A 85 12.78 24.48 -5.40
C ASN A 85 13.88 23.50 -4.92
N ASN A 86 15.13 23.96 -4.74
CA ASN A 86 16.20 23.13 -4.16
C ASN A 86 15.88 22.76 -2.70
N SER A 87 15.24 21.61 -2.53
CA SER A 87 14.84 21.05 -1.23
C SER A 87 16.03 20.87 -0.29
N SER A 88 17.23 20.62 -0.82
CA SER A 88 18.47 20.43 -0.05
C SER A 88 18.87 21.67 0.74
N CYS A 89 18.89 22.85 0.11
CA CYS A 89 19.22 24.12 0.77
C CYS A 89 18.18 24.48 1.84
N LEU A 90 16.89 24.28 1.55
CA LEU A 90 15.82 24.53 2.51
C LEU A 90 15.88 23.57 3.71
N THR A 91 16.15 22.29 3.47
CA THR A 91 16.32 21.28 4.54
C THR A 91 17.56 21.58 5.40
N ALA A 92 18.65 22.04 4.79
CA ALA A 92 19.85 22.47 5.52
C ALA A 92 19.56 23.69 6.42
N LEU A 93 18.81 24.68 5.92
CA LEU A 93 18.36 25.83 6.70
C LEU A 93 17.43 25.39 7.85
N GLU A 94 16.51 24.48 7.60
CA GLU A 94 15.60 23.94 8.62
C GLU A 94 16.36 23.25 9.76
N LYS A 95 17.33 22.39 9.41
CA LYS A 95 18.19 21.72 10.40
C LYS A 95 19.01 22.71 11.22
N ARG A 96 19.56 23.75 10.58
CA ARG A 96 20.31 24.82 11.27
C ARG A 96 19.41 25.60 12.24
N ILE A 97 18.19 25.93 11.82
CA ILE A 97 17.21 26.62 12.67
C ILE A 97 16.82 25.73 13.85
N GLN A 98 16.55 24.45 13.63
CA GLN A 98 16.20 23.53 14.71
C GLN A 98 17.33 23.39 15.74
N ALA A 99 18.59 23.32 15.28
CA ALA A 99 19.75 23.32 16.17
C ALA A 99 19.80 24.61 17.00
N MET A 100 19.65 25.78 16.35
CA MET A 100 19.66 27.07 17.05
C MET A 100 18.52 27.23 18.06
N ILE A 101 17.32 26.74 17.74
CA ILE A 101 16.18 26.71 18.67
C ILE A 101 16.51 25.85 19.89
N ASN A 102 17.17 24.70 19.69
CA ASN A 102 17.52 23.83 20.81
C ASN A 102 18.61 24.46 21.70
N TRP A 103 19.50 25.28 21.13
CA TRP A 103 20.63 25.88 21.87
C TRP A 103 20.23 27.16 22.60
N TYR A 104 19.40 27.99 21.97
CA TYR A 104 19.05 29.34 22.46
C TYR A 104 17.56 29.51 22.80
N GLY A 105 16.76 28.46 22.65
CA GLY A 105 15.33 28.50 22.90
C GLY A 105 15.00 28.45 24.39
N ASP A 106 14.17 29.39 24.85
CA ASP A 106 13.54 29.35 26.17
C ASP A 106 12.23 28.55 26.08
N PRO A 107 12.12 27.36 26.72
CA PRO A 107 10.91 26.53 26.66
C PRO A 107 9.73 27.13 27.44
N ILE A 108 9.99 28.05 28.38
CA ILE A 108 8.96 28.65 29.25
C ILE A 108 8.37 29.89 28.57
N ARG A 109 9.22 30.78 28.06
CA ARG A 109 8.80 32.03 27.40
C ARG A 109 8.51 31.87 25.90
N GLY A 110 8.99 30.77 25.30
CA GLY A 110 8.76 30.43 23.91
C GLY A 110 9.26 31.50 22.94
N PHE A 111 8.47 31.75 21.89
CA PHE A 111 8.85 32.65 20.79
C PHE A 111 9.12 34.10 21.20
N ARG A 112 8.59 34.56 22.34
CA ARG A 112 8.72 35.95 22.79
C ARG A 112 10.11 36.29 23.32
N ALA A 113 10.93 35.28 23.67
CA ALA A 113 12.29 35.45 24.16
C ALA A 113 13.35 34.93 23.16
N SER A 114 12.97 34.69 21.90
CA SER A 114 13.91 34.19 20.90
C SER A 114 14.97 35.24 20.56
N VAL A 115 16.24 34.80 20.49
CA VAL A 115 17.38 35.62 20.06
C VAL A 115 17.17 36.13 18.64
N PHE A 116 17.62 37.36 18.36
CA PHE A 116 17.44 38.04 17.07
C PHE A 116 17.90 37.18 15.88
N ASP A 117 19.07 36.55 15.95
CA ASP A 117 19.61 35.69 14.88
C ASP A 117 18.68 34.52 14.55
N VAL A 118 18.02 33.93 15.56
CA VAL A 118 17.04 32.86 15.36
C VAL A 118 15.82 33.39 14.61
N VAL A 119 15.39 34.61 14.93
CA VAL A 119 14.28 35.28 14.24
C VAL A 119 14.66 35.60 12.79
N GLU A 120 15.84 36.13 12.53
CA GLU A 120 16.34 36.41 11.18
C GLU A 120 16.38 35.14 10.32
N MET A 121 16.96 34.05 10.85
CA MET A 121 17.01 32.76 10.14
C MET A 121 15.61 32.21 9.86
N ARG A 122 14.66 32.35 10.80
CA ARG A 122 13.26 31.96 10.59
C ARG A 122 12.58 32.79 9.50
N ILE A 123 12.84 34.10 9.44
CA ILE A 123 12.32 34.97 8.36
C ILE A 123 12.88 34.53 7.01
N ASN A 124 14.19 34.27 6.95
CA ASN A 124 14.82 33.76 5.73
C ASN A 124 14.23 32.40 5.31
N TYR A 125 14.04 31.47 6.26
CA TYR A 125 13.38 30.21 5.98
C TYR A 125 11.93 30.39 5.51
N ALA A 126 11.15 31.28 6.12
CA ALA A 126 9.79 31.58 5.68
C ALA A 126 9.77 32.16 4.26
N HIS A 127 10.72 33.03 3.93
CA HIS A 127 10.91 33.55 2.58
C HIS A 127 11.24 32.42 1.59
N MET A 128 12.27 31.62 1.86
CA MET A 128 12.70 30.52 0.99
C MET A 128 11.63 29.44 0.84
N ASN A 129 10.91 29.11 1.91
CA ASN A 129 9.78 28.16 1.88
C ASN A 129 8.62 28.70 1.05
N ARG A 130 8.34 30.01 1.11
CA ARG A 130 7.39 30.65 0.19
C ARG A 130 7.83 30.54 -1.27
N LEU A 131 9.13 30.64 -1.55
CA LEU A 131 9.68 30.49 -2.91
C LEU A 131 9.64 29.04 -3.43
N SER A 132 9.84 28.07 -2.54
CA SER A 132 9.94 26.64 -2.87
C SER A 132 8.60 25.96 -3.12
N LYS A 133 7.46 26.63 -2.86
CA LYS A 133 6.15 26.03 -3.06
C LYS A 133 5.79 25.95 -4.55
N PRO A 134 5.44 24.76 -5.09
CA PRO A 134 5.30 24.51 -6.52
C PRO A 134 4.06 25.15 -7.18
N SER A 135 3.33 26.02 -6.50
CA SER A 135 2.06 26.58 -7.00
C SER A 135 2.23 27.73 -8.01
N SER A 136 3.44 28.11 -8.42
CA SER A 136 3.67 29.33 -9.21
C SER A 136 3.93 29.11 -10.71
N ILE A 137 4.07 27.87 -11.18
CA ILE A 137 4.49 27.58 -12.56
C ILE A 137 3.41 26.74 -13.27
N GLU A 138 2.94 27.23 -14.42
CA GLU A 138 2.06 26.49 -15.31
C GLU A 138 2.85 25.46 -16.12
N PHE A 139 2.29 24.27 -16.27
CA PHE A 139 2.91 23.22 -17.08
C PHE A 139 2.66 23.47 -18.57
N THR A 140 3.74 23.58 -19.35
CA THR A 140 3.68 23.91 -20.79
C THR A 140 4.25 22.79 -21.65
N SER A 141 3.99 22.83 -22.95
CA SER A 141 4.54 21.89 -23.95
C SER A 141 6.07 21.80 -23.90
N SER A 142 6.75 22.91 -23.63
CA SER A 142 8.21 22.96 -23.53
C SER A 142 8.75 22.17 -22.33
N HIS A 143 8.03 22.19 -21.20
CA HIS A 143 8.36 21.33 -20.06
C HIS A 143 8.21 19.85 -20.42
N LEU A 144 7.19 19.48 -21.20
CA LEU A 144 7.01 18.11 -21.67
C LEU A 144 8.14 17.66 -22.60
N ASN A 145 8.63 18.54 -23.47
CA ASN A 145 9.76 18.23 -24.35
C ASN A 145 11.06 18.05 -23.55
N ILE A 146 11.35 18.94 -22.59
CA ILE A 146 12.47 18.77 -21.66
C ILE A 146 12.40 17.40 -20.96
N ILE A 147 11.22 17.03 -20.45
CA ILE A 147 11.01 15.74 -19.78
C ILE A 147 11.28 14.57 -20.72
N ARG A 148 10.85 14.66 -21.98
CA ARG A 148 11.10 13.62 -22.99
C ARG A 148 12.58 13.50 -23.34
N ASP A 149 13.30 14.61 -23.46
CA ASP A 149 14.73 14.62 -23.75
C ASP A 149 15.55 14.05 -22.59
N ILE A 150 15.24 14.46 -21.36
CA ILE A 150 15.86 13.89 -20.16
C ILE A 150 15.51 12.40 -20.03
N ALA A 151 14.26 12.01 -20.32
CA ALA A 151 13.86 10.60 -20.32
C ALA A 151 14.63 9.80 -21.39
N ARG A 152 14.86 10.36 -22.58
CA ARG A 152 15.69 9.74 -23.62
C ARG A 152 17.13 9.53 -23.17
N LEU A 153 17.73 10.50 -22.46
CA LEU A 153 19.04 10.35 -21.82
C LEU A 153 19.03 9.31 -20.68
N GLY A 154 17.93 9.21 -19.93
CA GLY A 154 17.69 8.17 -18.94
C GLY A 154 17.63 6.75 -19.52
N LEU A 155 17.48 6.62 -20.84
CA LEU A 155 17.50 5.38 -21.62
C LEU A 155 18.82 5.17 -22.40
N SER A 156 19.85 6.01 -22.17
CA SER A 156 21.15 5.90 -22.85
C SER A 156 21.85 4.56 -22.54
N VAL A 157 22.79 4.15 -23.39
CA VAL A 157 23.67 2.99 -23.22
C VAL A 157 24.64 3.17 -22.04
N TYR A 158 25.02 4.41 -21.69
CA TYR A 158 25.99 4.66 -20.62
C TYR A 158 25.35 4.80 -19.22
N ALA A 159 25.82 3.98 -18.27
CA ALA A 159 25.27 3.94 -16.91
C ALA A 159 25.36 5.27 -16.15
N GLU A 160 26.46 6.00 -16.28
CA GLU A 160 26.66 7.30 -15.63
C GLU A 160 25.66 8.36 -16.13
N VAL A 161 25.47 8.42 -17.45
CA VAL A 161 24.49 9.31 -18.09
C VAL A 161 23.07 8.94 -17.66
N ARG A 162 22.74 7.65 -17.65
CA ARG A 162 21.43 7.17 -17.19
C ARG A 162 21.14 7.58 -15.74
N GLN A 163 22.03 7.25 -14.80
CA GLN A 163 21.81 7.51 -13.37
C GLN A 163 21.66 9.01 -13.08
N SER A 164 22.52 9.85 -13.69
CA SER A 164 22.43 11.30 -13.52
C SER A 164 21.15 11.86 -14.12
N SER A 165 20.80 11.46 -15.34
CA SER A 165 19.59 11.96 -16.03
C SER A 165 18.32 11.49 -15.35
N GLN A 166 18.31 10.27 -14.79
CA GLN A 166 17.21 9.79 -13.97
C GLN A 166 17.04 10.65 -12.72
N ASN A 167 18.12 10.99 -11.99
CA ASN A 167 18.11 11.91 -10.84
C ASN A 167 17.58 13.31 -11.20
N ASP A 168 17.95 13.83 -12.36
CA ASP A 168 17.44 15.10 -12.87
C ASP A 168 15.95 15.02 -13.19
N LEU A 169 15.52 13.93 -13.83
CA LEU A 169 14.11 13.66 -14.12
C LEU A 169 13.28 13.56 -12.84
N VAL A 170 13.84 13.00 -11.76
CA VAL A 170 13.20 12.96 -10.43
C VAL A 170 12.78 14.34 -9.98
N THR A 171 13.72 15.26 -10.07
CA THR A 171 13.58 16.62 -9.60
C THR A 171 12.50 17.34 -10.40
N VAL A 172 12.52 17.19 -11.73
CA VAL A 172 11.53 17.81 -12.63
C VAL A 172 10.13 17.22 -12.44
N VAL A 173 10.00 15.90 -12.38
CA VAL A 173 8.71 15.21 -12.18
C VAL A 173 8.17 15.42 -10.76
N GLY A 174 9.05 15.58 -9.77
CA GLY A 174 8.70 15.96 -8.40
C GLY A 174 8.02 17.33 -8.33
N ALA A 175 8.45 18.29 -9.16
CA ALA A 175 7.80 19.59 -9.27
C ALA A 175 6.43 19.52 -9.96
N PHE A 176 6.24 18.59 -10.91
CA PHE A 176 4.98 18.41 -11.64
C PHE A 176 4.43 16.98 -11.54
N PRO A 177 3.85 16.57 -10.39
CA PRO A 177 3.48 15.18 -10.16
C PRO A 177 2.54 14.53 -11.19
N ALA A 178 1.72 15.34 -11.86
CA ALA A 178 0.68 14.90 -12.79
C ALA A 178 1.18 14.65 -14.22
N CYS A 179 2.35 15.17 -14.59
CA CYS A 179 2.91 15.00 -15.94
C CYS A 179 3.32 13.55 -16.22
N ARG A 180 3.48 12.75 -15.17
CA ARG A 180 3.84 11.32 -15.20
C ARG A 180 3.06 10.54 -16.25
N ALA A 181 1.74 10.76 -16.37
CA ALA A 181 0.93 10.01 -17.33
C ALA A 181 1.25 10.31 -18.81
N LEU A 182 1.84 11.47 -19.13
CA LEU A 182 2.01 11.95 -20.49
C LEU A 182 3.23 11.34 -21.20
N PHE A 183 4.34 11.16 -20.49
CA PHE A 183 5.58 10.62 -21.05
C PHE A 183 5.79 9.14 -20.73
N ALA A 184 4.95 8.57 -19.87
CA ALA A 184 5.17 7.21 -19.44
C ALA A 184 5.08 6.24 -20.62
N ALA A 185 4.13 6.40 -21.55
CA ALA A 185 4.07 5.58 -22.76
C ALA A 185 5.40 5.57 -23.54
N ASP A 186 6.11 6.69 -23.60
CA ASP A 186 7.41 6.82 -24.26
C ASP A 186 8.50 6.02 -23.53
N VAL A 187 8.44 5.95 -22.20
CA VAL A 187 9.37 5.18 -21.36
C VAL A 187 9.18 3.67 -21.51
N VAL A 188 7.97 3.19 -21.85
CA VAL A 188 7.69 1.75 -22.03
C VAL A 188 7.93 1.25 -23.45
N LYS A 189 8.05 2.11 -24.45
CA LYS A 189 8.35 1.66 -25.83
C LYS A 189 9.53 0.66 -25.89
N PRO A 190 10.66 0.87 -25.18
CA PRO A 190 11.77 -0.09 -25.19
C PRO A 190 11.45 -1.45 -24.54
N LEU A 191 10.32 -1.59 -23.84
CA LEU A 191 9.85 -2.84 -23.25
C LEU A 191 8.86 -3.59 -24.17
N ASP A 192 8.46 -2.99 -25.30
CA ASP A 192 7.57 -3.62 -26.27
C ASP A 192 8.36 -4.61 -27.15
N MET A 193 7.84 -5.84 -27.26
CA MET A 193 8.50 -6.95 -27.96
C MET A 193 8.59 -6.76 -29.49
N ASN A 194 7.82 -5.83 -30.05
CA ASN A 194 7.74 -5.61 -31.50
C ASN A 194 8.94 -4.80 -32.05
N GLU A 195 9.83 -4.30 -31.18
CA GLU A 195 11.04 -3.57 -31.57
C GLU A 195 12.27 -4.49 -31.50
N SER A 196 12.70 -5.01 -32.65
CA SER A 196 13.80 -6.00 -32.77
C SER A 196 15.22 -5.45 -32.51
N HIS A 197 15.36 -4.22 -32.01
CA HIS A 197 16.65 -3.52 -31.87
C HIS A 197 16.85 -2.83 -30.51
N VAL A 198 16.20 -3.31 -29.42
CA VAL A 198 16.43 -2.74 -28.09
C VAL A 198 17.71 -3.30 -27.47
N THR A 199 18.63 -2.42 -27.07
CA THR A 199 19.86 -2.82 -26.39
C THR A 199 19.58 -3.27 -24.95
N HIS A 200 20.39 -4.21 -24.44
CA HIS A 200 20.31 -4.67 -23.05
C HIS A 200 20.36 -3.52 -22.02
N GLU A 201 21.07 -2.44 -22.33
CA GLU A 201 21.23 -1.29 -21.45
C GLU A 201 20.02 -0.36 -21.49
N GLN A 202 19.34 -0.29 -22.63
CA GLN A 202 17.99 0.25 -22.70
C GLN A 202 17.04 -0.61 -21.88
N LEU A 203 17.09 -1.95 -21.87
CA LEU A 203 16.22 -2.76 -20.99
C LEU A 203 16.41 -2.51 -19.47
N LYS A 204 17.51 -1.89 -19.04
CA LYS A 204 17.65 -1.31 -17.70
C LYS A 204 16.82 -0.03 -17.51
N VAL A 205 15.81 0.23 -18.35
CA VAL A 205 14.67 1.16 -18.08
C VAL A 205 14.05 0.88 -16.71
N ASN A 206 14.17 -0.35 -16.19
CA ASN A 206 13.62 -0.69 -14.89
C ASN A 206 14.11 0.20 -13.74
N ASP A 207 15.32 0.79 -13.80
CA ASP A 207 15.76 1.81 -12.83
C ASP A 207 14.78 3.00 -12.79
N LEU A 208 14.31 3.44 -13.96
CA LEU A 208 13.33 4.51 -14.13
C LEU A 208 11.91 4.07 -13.72
N LEU A 209 11.54 2.80 -13.88
CA LEU A 209 10.26 2.23 -13.45
C LEU A 209 10.18 2.03 -11.92
N THR A 210 11.25 1.56 -11.29
CA THR A 210 11.40 1.51 -9.83
C THR A 210 11.31 2.91 -9.24
N TRP A 211 11.87 3.90 -9.95
CA TRP A 211 11.81 5.30 -9.55
C TRP A 211 10.41 5.93 -9.74
N CYS A 212 9.71 5.59 -10.82
CA CYS A 212 8.30 5.95 -11.04
C CYS A 212 7.34 5.33 -9.99
N ALA A 213 7.79 4.38 -9.17
CA ALA A 213 6.98 3.73 -8.15
C ALA A 213 6.69 4.62 -6.91
N ILE A 214 7.27 5.82 -6.80
CA ILE A 214 7.13 6.75 -5.65
C ILE A 214 5.80 7.57 -5.72
N HIS A 215 4.68 6.95 -6.14
CA HIS A 215 3.31 7.51 -6.34
C HIS A 215 3.01 8.26 -7.66
N PRO A 216 1.77 8.29 -8.20
CA PRO A 216 0.64 7.36 -8.22
C PRO A 216 0.57 6.61 -9.58
N ILE A 217 1.71 6.15 -10.10
CA ILE A 217 1.87 5.36 -11.34
C ILE A 217 1.33 3.92 -11.18
N GLN A 218 0.65 3.64 -10.08
CA GLN A 218 0.08 2.33 -9.79
C GLN A 218 -1.12 1.96 -10.70
N LEU A 219 -1.57 2.86 -11.58
CA LEU A 219 -2.47 2.58 -12.72
C LEU A 219 -1.75 2.38 -14.05
N TRP A 220 -0.44 2.63 -14.08
CA TRP A 220 0.38 2.62 -15.28
C TRP A 220 1.26 1.37 -15.36
N VAL A 221 1.78 0.87 -14.22
CA VAL A 221 2.27 -0.52 -14.12
C VAL A 221 1.16 -1.50 -14.52
N LEU A 222 -0.10 -1.14 -14.23
CA LEU A 222 -1.32 -1.83 -14.62
C LEU A 222 -1.55 -1.89 -16.15
N HIS A 223 -1.14 -0.88 -16.91
CA HIS A 223 -1.18 -0.91 -18.39
C HIS A 223 -0.03 -1.76 -18.98
N ASN A 224 1.14 -1.74 -18.33
CA ASN A 224 2.33 -2.43 -18.80
C ASN A 224 2.30 -3.95 -18.63
N ILE A 225 1.44 -4.49 -17.77
CA ILE A 225 1.24 -5.95 -17.64
C ILE A 225 0.75 -6.57 -18.95
N LYS A 226 -0.07 -5.84 -19.73
CA LYS A 226 -0.51 -6.29 -21.05
C LYS A 226 0.63 -6.33 -22.07
N ARG A 227 1.62 -5.45 -21.95
CA ARG A 227 2.83 -5.42 -22.81
C ARG A 227 3.90 -6.42 -22.35
N GLN A 228 4.04 -6.62 -21.03
CA GLN A 228 4.86 -7.72 -20.47
C GLN A 228 4.31 -9.11 -20.83
N ARG A 229 3.00 -9.23 -21.06
CA ARG A 229 2.38 -10.46 -21.57
C ARG A 229 3.02 -10.91 -22.89
N GLU A 230 3.38 -9.96 -23.75
CA GLU A 230 3.97 -10.24 -25.06
C GLU A 230 5.47 -10.51 -24.95
N GLY A 231 6.24 -9.70 -24.21
CA GLY A 231 7.71 -9.83 -24.08
C GLY A 231 8.26 -11.18 -23.62
N TYR A 232 7.47 -12.01 -22.94
CA TYR A 232 7.91 -13.34 -22.48
C TYR A 232 7.56 -14.49 -23.43
N HIS A 233 6.66 -14.29 -24.41
CA HIS A 233 6.32 -15.34 -25.38
C HIS A 233 7.53 -15.81 -26.21
N MET A 234 8.57 -14.98 -26.36
CA MET A 234 9.79 -15.32 -27.10
C MET A 234 10.99 -15.70 -26.23
N ALA A 235 10.97 -15.46 -24.91
CA ALA A 235 11.99 -16.01 -24.00
C ALA A 235 11.91 -17.55 -23.91
N SER A 236 10.74 -18.13 -24.18
CA SER A 236 10.58 -19.58 -24.40
C SER A 236 10.90 -20.05 -25.82
N SER A 237 11.11 -19.13 -26.77
CA SER A 237 11.51 -19.42 -28.15
C SER A 237 12.94 -18.93 -28.42
N GLY A 238 13.88 -19.32 -27.56
CA GLY A 238 15.29 -19.56 -27.92
C GLY A 238 16.11 -18.42 -28.52
N LYS A 239 15.62 -17.19 -28.59
CA LYS A 239 16.40 -16.04 -29.08
C LYS A 239 16.22 -14.90 -28.09
N ASP A 240 17.33 -14.57 -27.43
CA ASP A 240 17.55 -13.47 -26.49
C ASP A 240 17.24 -13.72 -25.01
N ALA A 241 18.12 -14.52 -24.38
CA ALA A 241 18.28 -14.68 -22.94
C ALA A 241 18.81 -13.38 -22.26
N HIS A 242 18.05 -12.29 -22.31
CA HIS A 242 18.42 -11.02 -21.67
C HIS A 242 17.84 -10.87 -20.24
N SER A 243 16.86 -11.68 -19.85
CA SER A 243 16.14 -11.60 -18.55
C SER A 243 16.89 -12.16 -17.34
N ASP A 244 18.00 -12.87 -17.55
CA ASP A 244 18.63 -13.69 -16.51
C ASP A 244 19.79 -12.98 -15.80
N LYS A 245 20.07 -11.71 -16.17
CA LYS A 245 21.13 -10.94 -15.50
C LYS A 245 20.70 -10.54 -14.07
N PRO A 246 21.54 -10.78 -13.05
CA PRO A 246 21.22 -10.46 -11.66
C PRO A 246 20.86 -8.99 -11.40
N SER A 247 21.36 -8.05 -12.21
CA SER A 247 21.03 -6.63 -12.09
C SER A 247 19.57 -6.35 -12.45
N ILE A 248 19.08 -6.86 -13.57
CA ILE A 248 17.68 -6.70 -13.99
C ILE A 248 16.75 -7.39 -13.00
N MET A 249 17.14 -8.58 -12.52
CA MET A 249 16.37 -9.31 -11.52
C MET A 249 16.21 -8.52 -10.21
N LYS A 250 17.30 -7.95 -9.69
CA LYS A 250 17.24 -7.10 -8.48
C LYS A 250 16.32 -5.90 -8.68
N LEU A 251 16.36 -5.27 -9.87
CA LEU A 251 15.50 -4.12 -10.16
C LEU A 251 14.02 -4.47 -10.18
N VAL A 252 13.64 -5.62 -10.76
CA VAL A 252 12.26 -6.09 -10.73
C VAL A 252 11.80 -6.37 -9.30
N ASP A 253 12.66 -7.00 -8.49
CA ASP A 253 12.37 -7.29 -7.08
C ASP A 253 12.21 -5.99 -6.26
N GLU A 254 13.08 -5.00 -6.46
CA GLU A 254 13.02 -3.67 -5.84
C GLU A 254 11.76 -2.89 -6.25
N ALA A 255 11.38 -2.93 -7.53
CA ALA A 255 10.14 -2.34 -8.03
C ALA A 255 8.90 -2.97 -7.37
N CYS A 256 8.86 -4.31 -7.28
CA CYS A 256 7.77 -5.03 -6.62
C CYS A 256 7.69 -4.69 -5.13
N ALA A 257 8.83 -4.62 -4.43
CA ALA A 257 8.88 -4.24 -3.02
C ALA A 257 8.43 -2.80 -2.78
N ALA A 258 8.82 -1.86 -3.65
CA ALA A 258 8.39 -0.46 -3.57
C ALA A 258 6.86 -0.33 -3.71
N ILE A 259 6.24 -1.09 -4.60
CA ILE A 259 4.76 -1.10 -4.78
C ILE A 259 4.05 -1.53 -3.48
N LEU A 260 4.58 -2.54 -2.77
CA LEU A 260 3.98 -3.05 -1.53
C LEU A 260 4.13 -2.06 -0.36
N LEU A 261 5.31 -1.45 -0.20
CA LEU A 261 5.61 -0.52 0.89
C LEU A 261 4.86 0.81 0.76
N GLN A 262 4.78 1.35 -0.46
CA GLN A 262 4.19 2.68 -0.73
C GLN A 262 2.64 2.70 -0.70
N ARG A 263 1.95 1.54 -0.69
CA ARG A 263 0.48 1.46 -0.87
C ARG A 263 -0.32 0.93 0.32
N TRP A 264 0.25 0.88 1.52
CA TRP A 264 -0.53 0.57 2.74
C TRP A 264 -1.13 1.82 3.41
N ASN A 265 -1.79 2.70 2.63
CA ASN A 265 -2.75 3.68 3.16
C ASN A 265 -3.78 4.09 2.08
N ASN A 266 -4.77 3.23 1.83
CA ASN A 266 -5.93 3.53 0.96
C ASN A 266 -6.80 4.71 1.47
N ALA A 267 -6.49 5.27 2.64
CA ALA A 267 -7.16 6.44 3.19
C ALA A 267 -7.11 7.66 2.23
N HIS A 268 -6.04 7.82 1.43
CA HIS A 268 -5.86 9.00 0.59
C HIS A 268 -6.60 8.97 -0.76
N ASN A 269 -6.94 7.80 -1.32
CA ASN A 269 -7.41 7.71 -2.71
C ASN A 269 -8.90 7.34 -2.89
N ILE A 270 -9.62 6.89 -1.86
CA ILE A 270 -11.03 6.46 -2.01
C ILE A 270 -11.98 7.06 -0.95
N VAL A 271 -11.47 7.59 0.17
CA VAL A 271 -12.33 8.03 1.29
C VAL A 271 -13.03 9.38 1.07
N ILE A 272 -12.75 10.08 -0.03
CA ILE A 272 -13.42 11.34 -0.36
C ILE A 272 -14.94 11.16 -0.62
N ALA A 273 -15.43 9.93 -0.82
CA ALA A 273 -16.84 9.70 -1.13
C ALA A 273 -17.81 9.79 0.08
N PHE A 274 -17.37 9.55 1.32
CA PHE A 274 -18.33 9.41 2.44
C PHE A 274 -18.29 10.52 3.50
N SER A 275 -17.20 11.29 3.60
CA SER A 275 -17.08 12.33 4.64
C SER A 275 -17.32 13.77 4.15
N PHE A 276 -17.59 13.99 2.86
CA PHE A 276 -17.72 15.34 2.29
C PHE A 276 -19.05 16.06 2.60
N LYS A 277 -20.03 15.39 3.22
CA LYS A 277 -21.29 16.05 3.61
C LYS A 277 -21.12 17.08 4.74
N GLN A 278 -20.00 17.09 5.48
CA GLN A 278 -19.80 18.03 6.59
C GLN A 278 -18.89 19.23 6.27
N THR A 279 -18.08 19.18 5.21
CA THR A 279 -17.02 20.19 4.98
C THR A 279 -17.40 21.36 4.06
N VAL A 280 -18.57 21.31 3.41
CA VAL A 280 -19.07 22.44 2.59
C VAL A 280 -19.47 23.64 3.47
N VAL A 281 -19.60 23.45 4.78
CA VAL A 281 -19.99 24.51 5.74
C VAL A 281 -18.85 25.50 6.04
N TYR A 282 -17.59 25.18 5.70
CA TYR A 282 -16.44 26.03 6.09
C TYR A 282 -16.22 27.29 5.22
N SER A 283 -16.87 27.42 4.06
CA SER A 283 -16.77 28.65 3.26
C SER A 283 -17.58 29.83 3.82
N SER A 284 -18.37 29.59 4.87
CA SER A 284 -19.18 30.61 5.55
C SER A 284 -18.36 31.53 6.47
N CYS A 285 -17.12 31.15 6.82
CA CYS A 285 -16.33 31.81 7.87
C CYS A 285 -15.25 32.78 7.37
N SER A 286 -15.23 33.12 6.08
CA SER A 286 -14.35 34.17 5.53
C SER A 286 -15.21 35.29 4.95
N HIS A 287 -15.02 36.52 5.45
CA HIS A 287 -15.76 37.74 5.09
C HIS A 287 -15.65 38.20 3.61
N GLN A 288 -15.34 37.31 2.67
CA GLN A 288 -15.45 37.50 1.22
C GLN A 288 -15.93 36.19 0.58
N GLY A 289 -17.13 35.74 0.95
CA GLY A 289 -17.73 34.54 0.38
C GLY A 289 -18.58 34.87 -0.83
N SER A 290 -18.09 34.61 -2.04
CA SER A 290 -18.97 34.43 -3.19
C SER A 290 -19.84 33.20 -2.93
N GLU A 291 -21.16 33.36 -2.86
CA GLU A 291 -22.09 32.24 -2.70
C GLU A 291 -21.85 31.18 -3.80
N LEU A 292 -21.62 29.94 -3.40
CA LEU A 292 -21.57 28.82 -4.34
C LEU A 292 -23.00 28.55 -4.87
N PRO A 293 -23.22 28.54 -6.19
CA PRO A 293 -24.56 28.31 -6.73
C PRO A 293 -25.04 26.89 -6.43
N LYS A 294 -26.29 26.74 -5.98
CA LYS A 294 -26.96 25.45 -5.67
C LYS A 294 -26.90 24.40 -6.80
N SER A 295 -26.63 24.80 -8.04
CA SER A 295 -26.41 23.87 -9.17
C SER A 295 -25.10 23.07 -9.04
N ALA A 296 -24.13 23.56 -8.27
CA ALA A 296 -22.83 22.94 -8.09
C ALA A 296 -22.92 21.62 -7.29
N GLU A 297 -23.77 21.53 -6.26
CA GLU A 297 -23.91 20.33 -5.43
C GLU A 297 -24.43 19.13 -6.22
N CYS A 298 -25.47 19.32 -7.04
CA CYS A 298 -26.02 18.28 -7.89
C CYS A 298 -25.06 17.86 -9.03
N CYS A 299 -24.21 18.78 -9.49
CA CYS A 299 -23.12 18.47 -10.41
C CYS A 299 -22.01 17.66 -9.73
N VAL A 300 -21.66 17.95 -8.48
CA VAL A 300 -20.62 17.23 -7.73
C VAL A 300 -21.03 15.78 -7.48
N GLU A 301 -22.26 15.50 -7.03
CA GLU A 301 -22.72 14.11 -6.82
C GLU A 301 -22.77 13.30 -8.12
N ARG A 302 -23.25 13.89 -9.21
CA ARG A 302 -23.23 13.22 -10.53
C ARG A 302 -21.80 12.97 -11.02
N LEU A 303 -20.88 13.90 -10.79
CA LEU A 303 -19.48 13.78 -11.21
C LEU A 303 -18.71 12.75 -10.38
N THR A 304 -18.88 12.73 -9.06
CA THR A 304 -18.23 11.72 -8.20
C THR A 304 -18.71 10.33 -8.58
N PHE A 305 -20.00 10.17 -8.89
CA PHE A 305 -20.55 8.91 -9.36
C PHE A 305 -20.02 8.48 -10.73
N VAL A 306 -19.98 9.38 -11.73
CA VAL A 306 -19.48 9.06 -13.08
C VAL A 306 -17.97 8.80 -13.06
N CYS A 307 -17.19 9.62 -12.34
CA CYS A 307 -15.75 9.45 -12.20
C CYS A 307 -15.43 8.16 -11.45
N GLY A 308 -16.14 7.89 -10.35
CA GLY A 308 -16.04 6.65 -9.59
C GLY A 308 -16.29 5.42 -10.47
N LYS A 309 -17.37 5.41 -11.26
CA LYS A 309 -17.66 4.33 -12.21
C LYS A 309 -16.57 4.12 -13.26
N ARG A 310 -16.01 5.19 -13.85
CA ARG A 310 -14.91 5.07 -14.84
C ARG A 310 -13.65 4.48 -14.20
N VAL A 311 -13.34 4.87 -12.97
CA VAL A 311 -12.19 4.35 -12.22
C VAL A 311 -12.40 2.87 -11.88
N CYS A 312 -13.59 2.49 -11.38
CA CYS A 312 -13.93 1.09 -11.09
C CYS A 312 -13.75 0.19 -12.32
N ARG A 313 -14.29 0.59 -13.49
CA ARG A 313 -14.15 -0.18 -14.74
C ARG A 313 -12.69 -0.37 -15.16
N LYS A 314 -11.85 0.68 -15.02
CA LYS A 314 -10.41 0.57 -15.31
C LYS A 314 -9.73 -0.41 -14.35
N ILE A 315 -10.06 -0.36 -13.06
CA ILE A 315 -9.49 -1.30 -12.08
C ILE A 315 -9.96 -2.73 -12.35
N GLU A 316 -11.23 -2.93 -12.68
CA GLU A 316 -11.78 -4.24 -13.07
C GLU A 316 -11.08 -4.80 -14.30
N SER A 317 -10.93 -3.99 -15.36
CA SER A 317 -10.21 -4.38 -16.58
C SER A 317 -8.79 -4.84 -16.28
N VAL A 318 -8.06 -4.10 -15.44
CA VAL A 318 -6.67 -4.50 -15.16
C VAL A 318 -6.62 -5.71 -14.23
N ARG A 319 -7.51 -5.80 -13.24
CA ARG A 319 -7.58 -6.97 -12.38
C ARG A 319 -7.80 -8.23 -13.22
N ASP A 320 -8.66 -8.16 -14.21
CA ASP A 320 -8.94 -9.28 -15.11
C ASP A 320 -7.69 -9.65 -15.95
N GLU A 321 -6.97 -8.67 -16.48
CA GLU A 321 -5.69 -8.91 -17.17
C GLU A 321 -4.61 -9.51 -16.24
N LEU A 322 -4.56 -9.07 -14.98
CA LEU A 322 -3.67 -9.63 -13.95
C LEU A 322 -4.01 -11.08 -13.60
N ILE A 323 -5.29 -11.40 -13.50
CA ILE A 323 -5.75 -12.77 -13.26
C ILE A 323 -5.31 -13.69 -14.40
N ASP A 324 -5.42 -13.23 -15.66
CA ASP A 324 -4.94 -13.99 -16.82
C ASP A 324 -3.44 -14.27 -16.75
N VAL A 325 -2.64 -13.27 -16.33
CA VAL A 325 -1.19 -13.42 -16.12
C VAL A 325 -0.87 -14.40 -14.99
N CYS A 326 -1.58 -14.32 -13.86
CA CYS A 326 -1.41 -15.25 -12.75
C CYS A 326 -1.77 -16.70 -13.13
N ASN A 327 -2.83 -16.90 -13.92
CA ASN A 327 -3.26 -18.21 -14.38
C ASN A 327 -2.31 -18.82 -15.42
N ASN A 328 -1.56 -17.99 -16.16
CA ASN A 328 -0.55 -18.38 -17.15
C ASN A 328 -0.98 -19.58 -18.02
N ALA A 329 -2.19 -19.49 -18.59
CA ALA A 329 -2.76 -20.56 -19.41
C ALA A 329 -1.87 -20.80 -20.64
N GLY A 330 -1.14 -21.91 -20.65
CA GLY A 330 -0.16 -22.25 -21.69
C GLY A 330 1.32 -22.19 -21.27
N LYS A 331 1.63 -21.80 -20.02
CA LYS A 331 3.01 -21.70 -19.47
C LYS A 331 3.97 -20.86 -20.32
N THR A 332 3.46 -19.82 -20.97
CA THR A 332 4.26 -18.97 -21.85
C THR A 332 5.06 -17.92 -21.06
N LEU A 333 4.61 -17.56 -19.86
CA LEU A 333 5.28 -16.57 -19.02
C LEU A 333 6.30 -17.20 -18.08
N HIS A 334 7.48 -16.58 -17.99
CA HIS A 334 8.47 -16.90 -16.97
C HIS A 334 7.90 -16.61 -15.56
N TRP A 335 8.24 -17.47 -14.59
CA TRP A 335 7.66 -17.44 -13.24
C TRP A 335 7.82 -16.10 -12.51
N ARG A 336 8.89 -15.34 -12.78
CA ARG A 336 9.11 -13.99 -12.19
C ARG A 336 8.01 -12.98 -12.57
N ASN A 337 7.41 -13.11 -13.74
CA ASN A 337 6.33 -12.22 -14.16
C ASN A 337 5.01 -12.64 -13.56
N VAL A 338 4.81 -13.96 -13.41
CA VAL A 338 3.69 -14.51 -12.66
C VAL A 338 3.74 -13.99 -11.23
N ASP A 339 4.92 -13.95 -10.62
CA ASP A 339 5.16 -13.35 -9.30
C ASP A 339 4.87 -11.85 -9.27
N SER A 340 5.40 -11.09 -10.23
CA SER A 340 5.19 -9.65 -10.33
C SER A 340 3.69 -9.32 -10.48
N GLY A 341 3.00 -10.05 -11.35
CA GLY A 341 1.54 -9.97 -11.52
C GLY A 341 0.80 -10.35 -10.24
N SER A 342 1.24 -11.40 -9.55
CA SER A 342 0.66 -11.83 -8.27
C SER A 342 0.82 -10.77 -7.17
N PHE A 343 1.99 -10.11 -7.07
CA PHE A 343 2.23 -9.03 -6.11
C PHE A 343 1.30 -7.83 -6.38
N MET A 344 1.11 -7.51 -7.65
CA MET A 344 0.22 -6.43 -8.07
C MET A 344 -1.25 -6.78 -7.82
N LEU A 345 -1.66 -8.02 -8.06
CA LEU A 345 -3.01 -8.50 -7.77
C LEU A 345 -3.33 -8.44 -6.28
N VAL A 346 -2.38 -8.84 -5.42
CA VAL A 346 -2.48 -8.71 -3.94
C VAL A 346 -2.67 -7.25 -3.53
N THR A 347 -2.04 -6.31 -4.22
CA THR A 347 -2.19 -4.87 -3.94
C THR A 347 -3.60 -4.36 -4.23
N LEU A 348 -4.29 -4.93 -5.23
CA LEU A 348 -5.68 -4.57 -5.59
C LEU A 348 -6.74 -5.26 -4.72
N PHE A 349 -6.34 -6.29 -3.97
CA PHE A 349 -7.24 -7.17 -3.21
C PHE A 349 -8.18 -6.43 -2.25
N ARG A 350 -7.78 -5.31 -1.65
CA ARG A 350 -8.58 -4.65 -0.60
C ARG A 350 -9.90 -4.04 -1.06
N ASN A 351 -9.96 -3.58 -2.31
CA ASN A 351 -11.05 -2.71 -2.77
C ASN A 351 -12.01 -3.43 -3.71
N ASN A 352 -11.53 -4.39 -4.53
CA ASN A 352 -12.30 -4.97 -5.64
C ASN A 352 -12.25 -6.50 -5.66
N TYR A 353 -13.04 -7.12 -4.79
CA TYR A 353 -13.10 -8.58 -4.68
C TYR A 353 -13.78 -9.26 -5.86
N ASP A 354 -13.11 -10.25 -6.44
CA ASP A 354 -13.63 -11.08 -7.53
C ASP A 354 -13.54 -12.57 -7.19
N PRO A 355 -14.53 -13.39 -7.62
CA PRO A 355 -14.44 -14.83 -7.50
C PRO A 355 -13.22 -15.43 -8.23
N ARG A 356 -12.82 -14.89 -9.40
CA ARG A 356 -11.66 -15.39 -10.16
C ARG A 356 -10.35 -15.03 -9.46
N ALA A 357 -10.23 -13.82 -8.93
CA ALA A 357 -9.07 -13.45 -8.10
C ALA A 357 -8.96 -14.34 -6.86
N MET A 358 -10.08 -14.66 -6.21
CA MET A 358 -10.11 -15.58 -5.06
C MET A 358 -9.60 -16.98 -5.44
N GLN A 359 -9.93 -17.46 -6.64
CA GLN A 359 -9.43 -18.73 -7.13
C GLN A 359 -7.90 -18.73 -7.26
N VAL A 360 -7.31 -17.65 -7.77
CA VAL A 360 -5.84 -17.48 -7.83
C VAL A 360 -5.22 -17.53 -6.43
N PHE A 361 -5.78 -16.80 -5.44
CA PHE A 361 -5.24 -16.84 -4.07
C PHE A 361 -5.39 -18.21 -3.39
N LEU A 362 -6.42 -18.99 -3.74
CA LEU A 362 -6.58 -20.36 -3.26
C LEU A 362 -5.57 -21.30 -3.93
N GLN A 363 -5.27 -21.12 -5.22
CA GLN A 363 -4.24 -21.88 -5.92
C GLN A 363 -2.84 -21.66 -5.30
N MET A 364 -2.55 -20.44 -4.83
CA MET A 364 -1.30 -20.12 -4.13
C MET A 364 -1.03 -20.99 -2.89
N PHE A 365 -2.02 -21.70 -2.34
CA PHE A 365 -1.83 -22.60 -1.18
C PHE A 365 -0.99 -23.82 -1.53
N HIS A 366 -0.96 -24.21 -2.82
CA HIS A 366 -0.18 -25.34 -3.33
C HIS A 366 1.17 -24.94 -3.93
N GLU A 367 1.46 -23.64 -3.99
CA GLU A 367 2.70 -23.11 -4.53
C GLU A 367 3.92 -23.67 -3.77
N GLU A 368 5.00 -24.01 -4.47
CA GLU A 368 6.21 -24.59 -3.85
C GLU A 368 6.87 -23.62 -2.86
N ARG A 369 6.75 -22.32 -3.13
CA ARG A 369 7.40 -21.26 -2.36
C ARG A 369 6.59 -20.91 -1.10
N PRO A 370 7.19 -20.98 0.11
CA PRO A 370 6.48 -20.68 1.35
C PRO A 370 5.88 -19.27 1.41
N SER A 371 6.59 -18.27 0.89
CA SER A 371 6.15 -16.86 0.90
C SER A 371 4.81 -16.67 0.19
N TRP A 372 4.64 -17.30 -0.98
CA TRP A 372 3.38 -17.20 -1.74
C TRP A 372 2.22 -17.93 -1.07
N ARG A 373 2.49 -19.06 -0.40
CA ARG A 373 1.47 -19.75 0.41
C ARG A 373 0.97 -18.86 1.56
N GLU A 374 1.89 -18.15 2.24
CA GLU A 374 1.53 -17.22 3.31
C GLU A 374 0.76 -16.00 2.80
N VAL A 375 1.16 -15.44 1.65
CA VAL A 375 0.46 -14.32 1.00
C VAL A 375 -0.95 -14.73 0.58
N GLY A 376 -1.11 -15.88 -0.07
CA GLY A 376 -2.42 -16.43 -0.44
C GLY A 376 -3.30 -16.65 0.78
N ALA A 377 -2.77 -17.30 1.83
CA ALA A 377 -3.49 -17.53 3.09
C ALA A 377 -3.91 -16.22 3.76
N THR A 378 -3.03 -15.22 3.77
CA THR A 378 -3.30 -13.89 4.33
C THR A 378 -4.38 -13.16 3.54
N CYS A 379 -4.39 -13.26 2.22
CA CYS A 379 -5.44 -12.70 1.38
C CYS A 379 -6.79 -13.36 1.69
N VAL A 380 -6.89 -14.69 1.56
CA VAL A 380 -8.14 -15.43 1.87
C VAL A 380 -8.63 -15.13 3.29
N PHE A 381 -7.74 -15.14 4.29
CA PHE A 381 -8.07 -14.77 5.67
C PHE A 381 -8.53 -13.31 5.80
N GLY A 382 -7.87 -12.38 5.14
CA GLY A 382 -8.23 -10.95 5.14
C GLY A 382 -9.65 -10.74 4.61
N TRP A 383 -10.01 -11.41 3.52
CA TRP A 383 -11.37 -11.38 2.98
C TRP A 383 -12.38 -11.99 3.93
N LEU A 384 -12.10 -13.17 4.50
CA LEU A 384 -12.97 -13.83 5.49
C LEU A 384 -13.18 -12.96 6.73
N LYS A 385 -12.15 -12.22 7.16
CA LYS A 385 -12.22 -11.32 8.31
C LYS A 385 -13.07 -10.08 8.03
N TRP A 386 -12.95 -9.48 6.84
CA TRP A 386 -13.72 -8.29 6.47
C TRP A 386 -15.18 -8.60 6.14
N ASN A 387 -15.43 -9.75 5.49
CA ASN A 387 -16.79 -10.20 5.15
C ASN A 387 -17.41 -11.09 6.22
N LYS A 388 -16.81 -11.16 7.40
CA LYS A 388 -17.39 -11.88 8.53
C LYS A 388 -18.75 -11.26 8.88
N PRO A 389 -19.85 -12.02 8.83
CA PRO A 389 -21.16 -11.49 9.20
C PRO A 389 -21.13 -10.93 10.63
N ARG A 390 -21.72 -9.75 10.82
CA ARG A 390 -21.88 -9.17 12.15
C ARG A 390 -22.82 -10.06 12.95
N SER A 391 -22.38 -10.47 14.13
CA SER A 391 -23.23 -11.22 15.05
C SER A 391 -24.24 -10.27 15.70
N ILE A 392 -25.47 -10.73 15.83
CA ILE A 392 -26.52 -9.98 16.52
C ILE A 392 -26.19 -9.94 18.01
N ARG A 393 -26.37 -8.79 18.63
CA ARG A 393 -26.09 -8.58 20.05
C ARG A 393 -27.31 -8.00 20.74
N SER A 394 -27.55 -8.46 21.96
CA SER A 394 -28.60 -7.95 22.85
C SER A 394 -27.98 -7.23 24.04
N PRO A 395 -28.60 -6.14 24.53
CA PRO A 395 -28.14 -5.48 25.74
C PRO A 395 -28.34 -6.40 26.95
N TRP A 396 -27.38 -6.42 27.87
CA TRP A 396 -27.44 -7.22 29.09
C TRP A 396 -26.98 -6.43 30.30
N LYS A 397 -27.56 -6.76 31.45
CA LYS A 397 -27.24 -6.16 32.74
C LYS A 397 -26.98 -7.27 33.76
N PRO A 398 -26.06 -7.07 34.71
CA PRO A 398 -25.79 -8.03 35.77
C PRO A 398 -27.05 -8.34 36.60
N PRO A 399 -27.28 -9.62 36.98
CA PRO A 399 -28.46 -10.02 37.74
C PRO A 399 -28.44 -9.49 39.18
N ALA A 400 -27.27 -9.41 39.82
CA ALA A 400 -27.11 -8.78 41.13
C ALA A 400 -26.72 -7.30 40.96
N LYS A 401 -27.61 -6.39 41.33
CA LYS A 401 -27.30 -4.96 41.41
C LYS A 401 -26.45 -4.71 42.65
N VAL A 402 -25.17 -4.39 42.46
CA VAL A 402 -24.45 -3.63 43.49
C VAL A 402 -24.92 -2.19 43.36
N GLU A 403 -25.36 -1.58 44.46
CA GLU A 403 -25.62 -0.13 44.45
C GLU A 403 -24.34 0.57 44.01
N ASP A 404 -24.39 1.34 42.92
CA ASP A 404 -23.24 2.07 42.32
C ASP A 404 -22.49 2.97 43.32
N LYS A 405 -23.03 3.15 44.53
CA LYS A 405 -22.52 4.00 45.60
C LYS A 405 -21.68 3.27 46.66
N ALA A 406 -21.70 1.93 46.73
CA ALA A 406 -21.08 1.22 47.87
C ALA A 406 -19.54 1.04 47.75
N ALA A 407 -18.99 1.00 46.53
CA ALA A 407 -17.54 1.05 46.28
C ALA A 407 -17.26 1.24 44.77
N PRO A 408 -16.91 2.44 44.29
CA PRO A 408 -16.82 2.71 42.84
C PRO A 408 -15.71 1.93 42.12
N TYR A 409 -14.75 1.34 42.86
CA TYR A 409 -13.53 0.75 42.29
C TYR A 409 -13.09 -0.56 42.97
N ALA A 410 -14.03 -1.40 43.40
CA ALA A 410 -13.68 -2.72 43.94
C ALA A 410 -13.18 -3.64 42.80
N CYS A 411 -11.88 -3.94 42.75
CA CYS A 411 -11.31 -4.91 41.81
C CYS A 411 -11.43 -6.33 42.38
N GLY A 412 -11.73 -7.32 41.53
CA GLY A 412 -11.75 -8.73 41.93
C GLY A 412 -13.14 -9.36 41.88
N MET A 413 -13.34 -10.45 42.64
CA MET A 413 -14.60 -11.19 42.69
C MET A 413 -15.63 -10.43 43.54
N ARG A 414 -16.78 -10.14 42.96
CA ARG A 414 -17.87 -9.36 43.55
C ARG A 414 -19.21 -10.05 43.29
N PRO A 415 -20.25 -9.82 44.12
CA PRO A 415 -21.54 -10.49 43.96
C PRO A 415 -22.16 -10.34 42.55
N ASP A 416 -21.93 -9.20 41.89
CA ASP A 416 -22.37 -8.92 40.51
C ASP A 416 -21.63 -9.74 39.45
N ASN A 417 -20.32 -9.98 39.62
CA ASN A 417 -19.48 -10.62 38.61
C ASN A 417 -19.20 -12.12 38.87
N VAL A 418 -19.60 -12.65 40.03
CA VAL A 418 -19.49 -14.08 40.37
C VAL A 418 -20.20 -14.95 39.34
N CYS A 419 -21.28 -14.46 38.72
CA CYS A 419 -21.97 -15.16 37.62
C CYS A 419 -21.10 -15.41 36.38
N LEU A 420 -19.95 -14.74 36.23
CA LEU A 420 -18.99 -14.96 35.16
C LEU A 420 -17.90 -15.97 35.52
N ALA A 421 -17.75 -16.29 36.81
CA ALA A 421 -16.75 -17.22 37.26
C ALA A 421 -17.07 -18.63 36.74
N TYR A 422 -16.03 -19.35 36.35
CA TYR A 422 -16.20 -20.75 35.99
C TYR A 422 -16.53 -21.55 37.24
N ASP A 423 -17.71 -22.16 37.27
CA ASP A 423 -18.13 -23.09 38.30
C ASP A 423 -18.47 -24.45 37.65
N LEU A 424 -17.94 -25.51 38.25
CA LEU A 424 -18.07 -26.88 37.77
C LEU A 424 -19.52 -27.38 37.89
N ASN A 425 -20.25 -26.91 38.91
CA ASN A 425 -21.59 -27.40 39.23
C ASN A 425 -22.68 -26.78 38.35
N THR A 426 -22.41 -25.61 37.76
CA THR A 426 -23.38 -24.82 36.96
C THR A 426 -23.15 -24.92 35.44
N LEU A 427 -22.39 -25.93 34.99
CA LEU A 427 -22.09 -26.09 33.57
C LEU A 427 -23.34 -26.43 32.73
N PRO A 428 -23.56 -25.75 31.58
CA PRO A 428 -24.67 -26.04 30.69
C PRO A 428 -24.45 -27.36 29.93
N THR A 429 -25.01 -28.45 30.44
CA THR A 429 -24.92 -29.79 29.85
C THR A 429 -26.04 -30.11 28.85
N THR A 430 -27.14 -29.35 28.86
CA THR A 430 -28.28 -29.48 27.95
C THR A 430 -28.38 -28.28 27.02
N LYS A 431 -29.04 -28.45 25.86
CA LYS A 431 -29.25 -27.35 24.90
C LYS A 431 -29.98 -26.16 25.55
N GLN A 432 -31.01 -26.43 26.35
CA GLN A 432 -31.79 -25.39 27.03
C GLN A 432 -30.93 -24.57 28.01
N LEU A 433 -30.13 -25.23 28.84
CA LEU A 433 -29.21 -24.54 29.76
C LEU A 433 -28.12 -23.78 28.99
N TRP A 434 -27.64 -24.31 27.86
CA TRP A 434 -26.67 -23.63 27.01
C TRP A 434 -27.23 -22.35 26.39
N ASP A 435 -28.47 -22.37 25.92
CA ASP A 435 -29.12 -21.22 25.30
C ASP A 435 -29.48 -20.14 26.35
N GLN A 436 -29.66 -20.52 27.61
CA GLN A 436 -29.86 -19.62 28.75
C GLN A 436 -28.54 -19.11 29.36
N ALA A 437 -27.42 -19.78 29.12
CA ALA A 437 -26.13 -19.44 29.70
C ALA A 437 -25.58 -18.11 29.17
N ILE A 438 -24.93 -17.36 30.07
CA ILE A 438 -24.35 -16.05 29.76
C ILE A 438 -22.89 -16.22 29.36
N PHE A 439 -22.57 -15.92 28.10
CA PHE A 439 -21.19 -16.01 27.59
C PHE A 439 -20.57 -14.63 27.38
N ILE A 440 -19.81 -14.16 28.37
CA ILE A 440 -18.98 -12.95 28.22
C ILE A 440 -17.60 -13.31 27.69
N THR A 441 -17.33 -12.83 26.48
CA THR A 441 -16.16 -13.31 25.71
C THR A 441 -14.85 -12.61 26.03
N LYS A 442 -14.90 -11.48 26.74
CA LYS A 442 -13.71 -10.72 27.12
C LYS A 442 -13.57 -10.77 28.65
N PRO A 443 -12.40 -11.16 29.17
CA PRO A 443 -12.22 -11.36 30.61
C PRO A 443 -12.17 -10.04 31.40
N HIS A 444 -11.98 -8.90 30.73
CA HIS A 444 -11.89 -7.60 31.39
C HIS A 444 -13.25 -6.93 31.68
N TRP A 445 -14.36 -7.49 31.19
CA TRP A 445 -15.68 -6.95 31.50
C TRP A 445 -16.09 -7.34 32.91
N GLY A 446 -16.44 -6.37 33.75
CA GLY A 446 -16.92 -6.61 35.11
C GLY A 446 -15.82 -6.89 36.14
N THR A 447 -14.54 -6.97 35.75
CA THR A 447 -13.41 -7.16 36.70
C THR A 447 -13.07 -5.90 37.49
N TYR A 448 -13.08 -4.74 36.82
CA TYR A 448 -12.94 -3.43 37.47
C TYR A 448 -14.29 -2.73 37.58
N GLN A 449 -14.92 -2.45 36.43
CA GLN A 449 -16.24 -1.85 36.36
C GLN A 449 -17.02 -2.38 35.15
N TRP A 450 -18.35 -2.32 35.21
CA TRP A 450 -19.21 -2.58 34.06
C TRP A 450 -19.28 -1.35 33.14
N PRO A 451 -19.34 -1.55 31.81
CA PRO A 451 -19.61 -0.44 30.89
C PRO A 451 -21.06 0.03 31.04
N LYS A 452 -21.35 1.28 30.65
CA LYS A 452 -22.71 1.85 30.65
C LYS A 452 -23.73 0.97 29.92
N THR A 453 -23.30 0.37 28.82
CA THR A 453 -24.09 -0.58 28.03
C THR A 453 -23.20 -1.77 27.71
N LEU A 454 -23.56 -2.96 28.23
CA LEU A 454 -22.92 -4.20 27.84
C LEU A 454 -23.78 -4.91 26.81
N GLU A 455 -23.17 -5.25 25.68
CA GLU A 455 -23.79 -6.05 24.64
C GLU A 455 -23.27 -7.48 24.71
N MET A 456 -24.18 -8.44 24.86
CA MET A 456 -23.89 -9.86 24.78
C MET A 456 -24.30 -10.43 23.42
N PHE A 457 -23.72 -11.57 23.05
CA PHE A 457 -24.17 -12.27 21.84
C PHE A 457 -25.58 -12.78 22.07
N ALA A 458 -26.47 -12.50 21.13
CA ALA A 458 -27.81 -13.08 21.16
C ALA A 458 -27.73 -14.62 21.02
N PRO A 459 -28.72 -15.35 21.58
CA PRO A 459 -28.79 -16.81 21.46
C PRO A 459 -28.69 -17.28 20.01
N TYR A 460 -28.25 -18.53 19.83
CA TYR A 460 -27.95 -19.07 18.52
C TYR A 460 -29.12 -18.98 17.52
N GLU A 461 -30.35 -19.18 17.99
CA GLU A 461 -31.57 -19.17 17.16
C GLU A 461 -31.84 -17.79 16.52
N GLN A 462 -31.36 -16.72 17.15
CA GLN A 462 -31.47 -15.36 16.62
C GLN A 462 -30.36 -15.02 15.62
N GLN A 463 -29.30 -15.83 15.54
CA GLN A 463 -28.12 -15.58 14.69
C GLN A 463 -28.33 -16.09 13.25
N VAL A 464 -29.16 -15.38 12.48
CA VAL A 464 -29.58 -15.74 11.11
C VAL A 464 -28.42 -16.04 10.15
N HIS A 465 -27.25 -15.40 10.35
CA HIS A 465 -26.14 -15.47 9.39
C HIS A 465 -25.17 -16.64 9.58
N LEU A 466 -25.30 -17.45 10.65
CA LEU A 466 -24.28 -18.45 11.03
C LEU A 466 -24.40 -19.80 10.29
N LEU A 467 -25.59 -20.17 9.79
CA LEU A 467 -25.81 -21.37 8.96
C LEU A 467 -26.60 -21.03 7.70
N ARG A 468 -25.98 -20.23 6.84
CA ARG A 468 -26.54 -20.02 5.51
C ARG A 468 -26.39 -21.30 4.68
N PRO A 469 -27.45 -21.77 3.99
CA PRO A 469 -27.31 -22.83 3.00
C PRO A 469 -26.39 -22.37 1.86
N PHE A 470 -25.77 -23.32 1.16
CA PHE A 470 -24.80 -23.04 0.10
C PHE A 470 -25.34 -22.06 -0.96
N ASP A 471 -26.63 -22.16 -1.29
CA ASP A 471 -27.27 -21.31 -2.31
C ASP A 471 -27.30 -19.83 -1.94
N LYS A 472 -27.44 -19.53 -0.63
CA LYS A 472 -27.49 -18.16 -0.07
C LYS A 472 -26.09 -17.56 0.17
N LEU A 473 -25.03 -18.28 -0.16
CA LEU A 473 -23.66 -17.77 -0.09
C LEU A 473 -23.37 -16.84 -1.27
N THR A 474 -22.51 -15.85 -1.05
CA THR A 474 -22.01 -14.99 -2.13
C THR A 474 -21.18 -15.79 -3.12
N PRO A 475 -21.02 -15.33 -4.38
CA PRO A 475 -20.21 -16.03 -5.38
C PRO A 475 -18.79 -16.37 -4.89
N ILE A 476 -18.19 -15.48 -4.08
CA ILE A 476 -16.85 -15.68 -3.52
C ILE A 476 -16.86 -16.75 -2.41
N GLU A 477 -17.84 -16.71 -1.51
CA GLU A 477 -18.01 -17.74 -0.48
C GLU A 477 -18.22 -19.12 -1.11
N LYS A 478 -19.02 -19.19 -2.19
CA LYS A 478 -19.22 -20.42 -2.95
C LYS A 478 -17.91 -20.97 -3.50
N THR A 479 -17.06 -20.11 -4.08
CA THR A 479 -15.72 -20.50 -4.56
C THR A 479 -14.86 -21.05 -3.43
N ILE A 480 -14.78 -20.34 -2.29
CA ILE A 480 -13.97 -20.77 -1.13
C ILE A 480 -14.46 -22.12 -0.58
N VAL A 481 -15.76 -22.25 -0.37
CA VAL A 481 -16.36 -23.49 0.16
C VAL A 481 -16.16 -24.64 -0.80
N LYS A 482 -16.36 -24.44 -2.11
CA LYS A 482 -16.15 -25.47 -3.13
C LYS A 482 -14.70 -25.99 -3.09
N VAL A 483 -13.72 -25.08 -3.17
CA VAL A 483 -12.30 -25.46 -3.20
C VAL A 483 -11.83 -26.09 -1.88
N LEU A 484 -12.21 -25.53 -0.72
CA LEU A 484 -11.80 -26.07 0.57
C LEU A 484 -12.53 -27.37 0.95
N SER A 485 -13.69 -27.67 0.34
CA SER A 485 -14.39 -28.94 0.56
C SER A 485 -13.81 -30.10 -0.27
N GLU A 486 -12.97 -29.80 -1.26
CA GLU A 486 -12.29 -30.83 -2.04
C GLU A 486 -11.19 -31.51 -1.21
N ILE A 487 -11.38 -32.80 -0.92
CA ILE A 487 -10.45 -33.60 -0.10
C ILE A 487 -9.05 -33.59 -0.70
N GLY A 488 -8.92 -33.73 -2.03
CA GLY A 488 -7.63 -33.71 -2.72
C GLY A 488 -6.91 -32.34 -2.64
N PHE A 489 -7.66 -31.25 -2.54
CA PHE A 489 -7.08 -29.92 -2.29
C PHE A 489 -6.49 -29.84 -0.87
N LEU A 490 -7.27 -30.25 0.13
CA LEU A 490 -6.85 -30.22 1.54
C LEU A 490 -5.67 -31.15 1.81
N GLN A 491 -5.66 -32.36 1.25
CA GLN A 491 -4.56 -33.31 1.41
C GLN A 491 -3.25 -32.76 0.85
N ARG A 492 -3.27 -32.18 -0.35
CA ARG A 492 -2.09 -31.53 -0.95
C ARG A 492 -1.62 -30.35 -0.11
N TRP A 493 -2.54 -29.52 0.36
CA TRP A 493 -2.21 -28.38 1.21
C TRP A 493 -1.61 -28.82 2.55
N HIS A 494 -2.18 -29.85 3.19
CA HIS A 494 -1.68 -30.46 4.41
C HIS A 494 -0.25 -30.97 4.25
N LEU A 495 0.04 -31.71 3.18
CA LEU A 495 1.39 -32.22 2.89
C LEU A 495 2.40 -31.10 2.69
N LYS A 496 2.04 -30.02 1.99
CA LYS A 496 2.91 -28.83 1.81
C LYS A 496 3.18 -28.12 3.13
N LEU A 497 2.16 -27.96 3.98
CA LEU A 497 2.32 -27.36 5.30
C LEU A 497 3.20 -28.22 6.20
N LEU A 498 3.04 -29.54 6.15
CA LEU A 498 3.84 -30.47 6.95
C LEU A 498 5.33 -30.36 6.58
N ARG A 499 5.66 -30.43 5.28
CA ARG A 499 7.05 -30.23 4.79
C ARG A 499 7.64 -28.90 5.27
N GLY A 500 6.87 -27.82 5.16
CA GLY A 500 7.32 -26.49 5.61
C GLY A 500 7.56 -26.37 7.13
N LYS A 501 6.93 -27.22 7.96
CA LYS A 501 7.21 -27.27 9.40
C LYS A 501 8.47 -28.08 9.70
N ASP A 502 8.73 -29.12 8.91
CA ASP A 502 9.90 -29.98 9.05
C ASP A 502 11.21 -29.25 8.66
N ASP A 503 11.17 -28.40 7.62
CA ASP A 503 12.32 -27.64 7.12
C ASP A 503 12.74 -26.44 8.01
N SER A 504 11.96 -26.11 9.06
CA SER A 504 12.14 -24.90 9.86
C SER A 504 13.17 -24.99 11.01
N GLU A 505 13.86 -26.14 11.16
CA GLU A 505 14.77 -26.39 12.27
C GLU A 505 16.21 -26.69 11.84
N VAL A 506 17.16 -26.16 12.61
CA VAL A 506 18.58 -26.53 12.55
C VAL A 506 18.68 -28.01 12.89
N PHE A 507 19.14 -28.80 11.94
CA PHE A 507 19.34 -30.24 12.07
C PHE A 507 20.25 -30.54 13.27
N SER A 508 19.68 -30.98 14.40
CA SER A 508 20.46 -31.62 15.45
C SER A 508 20.44 -33.12 15.20
N ILE A 509 21.62 -33.70 14.99
CA ILE A 509 21.84 -35.13 14.68
C ILE A 509 21.23 -36.06 15.76
N TYR A 510 20.91 -35.55 16.94
CA TYR A 510 20.38 -36.32 18.06
C TYR A 510 18.85 -36.41 18.14
N THR A 511 18.10 -35.78 17.22
CA THR A 511 16.63 -35.77 17.29
C THR A 511 15.97 -36.64 16.22
N TYR A 512 15.77 -37.92 16.52
CA TYR A 512 14.82 -38.79 15.79
C TYR A 512 13.35 -38.29 15.88
N ASN A 513 13.09 -37.27 16.72
CA ASN A 513 11.77 -36.72 17.02
C ASN A 513 11.30 -35.58 16.10
N VAL A 514 12.06 -35.18 15.07
CA VAL A 514 11.71 -34.04 14.20
C VAL A 514 10.39 -34.25 13.46
N VAL A 515 10.15 -35.44 12.89
CA VAL A 515 8.92 -35.77 12.14
C VAL A 515 7.67 -35.73 13.01
N LYS A 516 7.75 -36.20 14.27
CA LYS A 516 6.63 -36.11 15.23
C LYS A 516 6.33 -34.66 15.62
N ARG A 517 7.34 -33.79 15.64
CA ARG A 517 7.22 -32.39 16.06
C ARG A 517 6.47 -31.53 15.03
N GLY A 518 6.77 -31.67 13.74
CA GLY A 518 6.09 -30.95 12.66
C GLY A 518 4.60 -31.28 12.61
N GLN A 519 4.26 -32.57 12.71
CA GLN A 519 2.89 -33.07 12.76
C GLN A 519 2.12 -32.53 13.98
N GLN A 520 2.73 -32.56 15.17
CA GLN A 520 2.10 -32.04 16.39
C GLN A 520 1.85 -30.52 16.33
N ARG A 521 2.80 -29.74 15.78
CA ARG A 521 2.63 -28.30 15.59
C ARG A 521 1.48 -27.99 14.65
N LEU A 522 1.44 -28.66 13.50
CA LEU A 522 0.37 -28.47 12.53
C LEU A 522 -0.99 -28.91 13.09
N GLY A 523 -1.02 -30.04 13.81
CA GLY A 523 -2.19 -30.51 14.53
C GLY A 523 -2.68 -29.49 15.57
N ALA A 524 -1.78 -28.90 16.36
CA ALA A 524 -2.13 -27.86 17.33
C ALA A 524 -2.69 -26.60 16.67
N GLU A 525 -2.18 -26.20 15.50
CA GLU A 525 -2.72 -25.08 14.71
C GLU A 525 -4.15 -25.37 14.22
N TYR A 526 -4.42 -26.57 13.72
CA TYR A 526 -5.77 -26.99 13.32
C TYR A 526 -6.73 -27.02 14.51
N VAL A 527 -6.32 -27.60 15.63
CA VAL A 527 -7.12 -27.66 16.86
C VAL A 527 -7.42 -26.25 17.39
N CYS A 528 -6.42 -25.36 17.42
CA CYS A 528 -6.60 -23.97 17.82
C CYS A 528 -7.58 -23.23 16.89
N GLY A 529 -7.44 -23.41 15.57
CA GLY A 529 -8.35 -22.85 14.57
C GLY A 529 -9.79 -23.34 14.75
N LEU A 530 -9.97 -24.64 14.98
CA LEU A 530 -11.27 -25.27 15.19
C LEU A 530 -11.95 -24.77 16.47
N ILE A 531 -11.24 -24.75 17.61
CA ILE A 531 -11.77 -24.27 18.90
C ILE A 531 -12.14 -22.77 18.81
N ARG A 532 -11.29 -21.95 18.18
CA ARG A 532 -11.57 -20.50 18.03
C ARG A 532 -12.68 -20.23 17.02
N GLY A 533 -12.81 -21.06 15.99
CA GLY A 533 -13.83 -20.98 14.95
C GLY A 533 -15.21 -21.45 15.40
N SER A 534 -15.27 -22.41 16.34
CA SER A 534 -16.53 -22.97 16.86
C SER A 534 -17.23 -22.13 17.91
N LYS A 535 -16.68 -20.95 18.26
CA LYS A 535 -17.23 -20.01 19.24
C LYS A 535 -18.74 -19.77 19.11
N ASN A 536 -19.24 -19.67 17.88
CA ASN A 536 -20.65 -19.38 17.59
C ASN A 536 -21.38 -20.59 16.98
N TRP A 537 -20.97 -21.83 17.30
CA TRP A 537 -21.66 -23.02 16.82
C TRP A 537 -22.86 -23.39 17.70
N PRO A 538 -23.86 -24.12 17.16
CA PRO A 538 -24.94 -24.65 17.97
C PRO A 538 -24.43 -25.73 18.91
N PHE A 539 -25.08 -25.88 20.07
CA PHE A 539 -24.72 -26.82 21.13
C PHE A 539 -24.47 -28.25 20.61
N GLU A 540 -25.35 -28.76 19.74
CA GLU A 540 -25.20 -30.10 19.16
C GLU A 540 -23.91 -30.29 18.35
N LYS A 541 -23.51 -29.27 17.58
CA LYS A 541 -22.25 -29.32 16.82
C LYS A 541 -21.04 -29.21 17.74
N LEU A 542 -21.12 -28.38 18.79
CA LEU A 542 -20.07 -28.26 19.81
C LEU A 542 -19.89 -29.58 20.57
N LYS A 543 -20.97 -30.24 20.99
CA LYS A 543 -20.94 -31.53 21.66
C LYS A 543 -20.31 -32.61 20.79
N ARG A 544 -20.68 -32.68 19.50
CA ARG A 544 -20.05 -33.61 18.54
C ARG A 544 -18.57 -33.31 18.34
N MET A 545 -18.20 -32.03 18.17
CA MET A 545 -16.82 -31.59 18.02
C MET A 545 -15.97 -31.99 19.24
N TRP A 546 -16.43 -31.70 20.46
CA TRP A 546 -15.70 -32.04 21.68
C TRP A 546 -15.66 -33.55 21.95
N LYS A 547 -16.70 -34.32 21.59
CA LYS A 547 -16.67 -35.79 21.65
C LYS A 547 -15.55 -36.37 20.78
N TRP A 548 -15.32 -35.78 19.61
CA TRP A 548 -14.23 -36.17 18.70
C TRP A 548 -12.86 -35.63 19.16
N LEU A 549 -12.81 -34.38 19.61
CA LEU A 549 -11.56 -33.69 19.93
C LEU A 549 -10.96 -34.07 21.28
N ARG A 550 -11.78 -34.36 22.30
CA ARG A 550 -11.32 -34.69 23.66
C ARG A 550 -10.30 -35.84 23.70
N PRO A 551 -10.54 -37.02 23.11
CA PRO A 551 -9.55 -38.10 23.13
C PRO A 551 -8.25 -37.70 22.44
N LEU A 552 -8.33 -36.98 21.31
CA LEU A 552 -7.15 -36.52 20.56
C LEU A 552 -6.28 -35.57 21.39
N VAL A 553 -6.90 -34.64 22.12
CA VAL A 553 -6.19 -33.70 22.99
C VAL A 553 -5.59 -34.41 24.20
N SER A 554 -6.33 -35.35 24.82
CA SER A 554 -5.82 -36.16 25.93
C SER A 554 -4.58 -36.96 25.53
N THR A 555 -4.65 -37.72 24.42
CA THR A 555 -3.49 -38.47 23.91
C THR A 555 -2.33 -37.55 23.54
N ALA A 556 -2.60 -36.38 22.96
CA ALA A 556 -1.56 -35.43 22.63
C ALA A 556 -0.85 -34.86 23.87
N ILE A 557 -1.58 -34.59 24.96
CA ILE A 557 -1.03 -34.08 26.22
C ILE A 557 -0.28 -35.18 26.99
N GLU A 558 -0.81 -36.40 27.03
CA GLU A 558 -0.16 -37.56 27.67
C GLU A 558 1.15 -37.95 26.96
N GLY A 559 1.22 -37.74 25.64
CA GLY A 559 2.42 -37.93 24.83
C GLY A 559 3.46 -36.80 24.92
N TRP A 560 3.32 -35.83 25.83
CA TRP A 560 4.28 -34.73 26.00
C TRP A 560 5.58 -35.19 26.69
N THR A 561 6.72 -35.06 26.01
CA THR A 561 8.08 -35.17 26.56
C THR A 561 8.70 -33.78 26.80
N PHE A 562 9.72 -33.71 27.66
CA PHE A 562 10.23 -32.47 28.27
C PHE A 562 10.79 -31.41 27.28
N ASP A 563 11.13 -31.80 26.05
CA ASP A 563 11.70 -30.91 25.00
C ASP A 563 10.68 -30.03 24.25
N PHE A 564 9.39 -30.11 24.59
CA PHE A 564 8.31 -29.42 23.87
C PHE A 564 8.00 -28.01 24.36
N THR A 565 8.61 -27.55 25.46
CA THR A 565 8.45 -26.16 25.89
C THR A 565 9.17 -25.24 24.89
N ARG A 566 8.47 -24.23 24.34
CA ARG A 566 9.14 -23.10 23.70
C ARG A 566 10.07 -22.52 24.75
N ARG A 567 11.39 -22.79 24.67
CA ARG A 567 12.39 -21.93 25.28
C ARG A 567 12.12 -20.54 24.71
N LYS A 568 11.41 -19.70 25.46
CA LYS A 568 11.47 -18.25 25.28
C LYS A 568 12.92 -17.91 25.57
N THR A 569 13.78 -17.99 24.56
CA THR A 569 15.02 -17.23 24.57
C THR A 569 14.59 -15.79 24.75
N ARG A 570 14.68 -15.30 25.99
CA ARG A 570 14.66 -13.88 26.27
C ARG A 570 15.77 -13.31 25.41
N ARG A 571 15.44 -12.72 24.24
CA ARG A 571 16.35 -11.79 23.60
C ARG A 571 16.65 -10.74 24.68
N PRO A 572 17.90 -10.50 25.07
CA PRO A 572 18.20 -9.38 25.93
C PRO A 572 17.63 -8.14 25.23
N LYS A 573 16.84 -7.35 25.97
CA LYS A 573 16.50 -6.01 25.52
C LYS A 573 17.84 -5.29 25.38
N ASN A 574 18.25 -4.98 24.15
CA ASN A 574 19.21 -3.92 23.93
C ASN A 574 18.55 -2.62 24.41
N THR A 575 18.66 -2.36 25.71
CA THR A 575 18.66 -1.00 26.23
C THR A 575 20.06 -0.45 25.96
N GLY A 576 20.25 0.04 24.73
CA GLY A 576 21.34 0.96 24.43
C GLY A 576 20.83 2.37 24.75
N CYS A 577 21.58 3.08 25.59
CA CYS A 577 21.57 4.53 25.67
C CYS A 577 21.82 5.14 24.28
#